data_AF-A0A7J8MWE4-F1
#
_entry.id   AF-A0A7J8MWE4-F1
#
_cell.length_a   1.000
_cell.length_b   1.000
_cell.length_c   1.000
_cell.angle_alpha   90.00
_cell.angle_beta   90.00
_cell.angle_gamma   90.00
#
_symmetry.space_group_name_H-M   'P 1'
#
loop_
_entity.id
_entity.type
_entity.pdbx_description
1 polymer ?
#
loop_
_entity_poly.entity_id
_entity_poly.type
_entity_poly.pdbx_seq_one_letter_code
_entity_poly.pdbx_strand_id
1 'polypeptide(L)'
;MSIEVEQRLNEVSLPFIILQGEDDKVTDKTVSQQLYDAASISDKTLKLYPGMWHGLLYGETPENTEIVFSDITDWLNQRFELRNSRLERELKHQNDEIFISKDIF
;
A
#
# COMPACT_ATOMS: atom_id res chain seq x y z
N MET A 1 7.10 -2.46 21.71
CA MET A 1 5.67 -2.52 21.34
C MET A 1 4.89 -3.10 22.51
N SER A 2 3.57 -2.89 22.59
CA SER A 2 2.74 -3.57 23.61
C SER A 2 2.52 -5.02 23.22
N ILE A 3 2.66 -5.95 24.16
CA ILE A 3 2.46 -7.41 23.96
C ILE A 3 1.07 -7.70 23.36
N GLU A 4 0.06 -6.92 23.76
CA GLU A 4 -1.30 -7.06 23.23
C GLU A 4 -1.38 -6.76 21.73
N VAL A 5 -0.62 -5.78 21.24
CA VAL A 5 -0.59 -5.43 19.82
C VAL A 5 0.14 -6.50 19.01
N GLU A 6 1.24 -7.04 19.55
CA GLU A 6 2.01 -8.12 18.91
C GLU A 6 1.18 -9.40 18.72
N GLN A 7 0.28 -9.71 19.66
CA GLN A 7 -0.60 -10.88 19.57
C GLN A 7 -1.69 -10.77 18.50
N ARG A 8 -1.94 -9.57 17.97
CA ARG A 8 -3.06 -9.27 17.07
C ARG A 8 -2.61 -8.85 15.67
N LEU A 9 -1.32 -8.96 15.36
CA LEU A 9 -0.77 -8.58 14.04
C LEU A 9 -1.44 -9.34 12.88
N ASN A 10 -1.86 -10.58 13.12
CA ASN A 10 -2.58 -11.41 12.15
C ASN A 10 -4.01 -10.92 11.84
N GLU A 11 -4.60 -10.09 12.71
CA GLU A 11 -5.94 -9.51 12.53
C GLU A 11 -5.95 -8.36 11.50
N VAL A 12 -4.76 -7.88 11.08
CA VAL A 12 -4.66 -6.85 10.04
C VAL A 12 -5.19 -7.39 8.71
N SER A 13 -6.29 -6.80 8.25
CA SER A 13 -7.10 -7.27 7.12
C SER A 13 -7.23 -6.26 5.97
N LEU A 14 -6.65 -5.06 6.13
CA LEU A 14 -6.61 -4.05 5.07
C LEU A 14 -5.27 -4.10 4.34
N PRO A 15 -5.22 -3.80 3.04
CA PRO A 15 -3.96 -3.59 2.33
C PRO A 15 -3.12 -2.49 2.97
N PHE A 16 -1.80 -2.70 3.06
CA PHE A 16 -0.89 -1.72 3.66
C PHE A 16 0.52 -1.74 3.05
N ILE A 17 1.24 -0.64 3.28
CA ILE A 17 2.68 -0.52 3.02
C ILE A 17 3.41 -0.12 4.29
N ILE A 18 4.53 -0.77 4.56
CA ILE A 18 5.48 -0.44 5.63
C ILE A 18 6.72 0.18 4.98
N LEU A 19 7.08 1.37 5.45
CA LEU A 19 8.24 2.14 4.99
C LEU A 19 9.16 2.37 6.17
N GLN A 20 10.42 1.95 6.07
CA GLN A 20 11.34 1.98 7.21
C GLN A 20 12.76 2.32 6.75
N GLY A 21 13.41 3.28 7.42
CA GLY A 21 14.84 3.52 7.25
C GLY A 21 15.66 2.41 7.88
N GLU A 22 16.70 1.91 7.19
CA GLU A 22 17.54 0.82 7.71
C GLU A 22 18.44 1.25 8.88
N ASP A 23 18.76 2.55 8.94
CA ASP A 23 19.59 3.14 9.99
C ASP A 23 18.76 3.80 11.10
N ASP A 24 17.45 3.56 11.13
CA ASP A 24 16.58 3.97 12.23
C ASP A 24 17.06 3.36 13.57
N LYS A 25 17.34 4.25 14.54
CA LYS A 25 17.74 3.89 15.91
C LYS A 25 16.61 4.03 16.92
N VAL A 26 15.47 4.56 16.51
CA VAL A 26 14.26 4.77 17.33
C VAL A 26 13.36 3.56 17.23
N THR A 27 13.15 3.04 16.02
CA THR A 27 12.32 1.86 15.76
C THR A 27 13.17 0.71 15.23
N ASP A 28 13.06 -0.46 15.87
CA ASP A 28 13.73 -1.67 15.38
C ASP A 28 13.00 -2.23 14.15
N LYS A 29 13.75 -2.43 13.06
CA LYS A 29 13.28 -3.06 11.82
C LYS A 29 12.67 -4.45 12.01
N THR A 30 13.04 -5.17 13.08
CA THR A 30 12.45 -6.48 13.39
C THR A 30 10.94 -6.40 13.62
N VAL A 31 10.45 -5.29 14.17
CA VAL A 31 9.01 -5.06 14.39
C VAL A 31 8.26 -4.94 13.06
N SER A 32 8.84 -4.18 12.12
CA SER A 32 8.29 -4.02 10.77
C SER A 32 8.23 -5.36 10.02
N GLN A 33 9.28 -6.18 10.16
CA GLN A 33 9.31 -7.52 9.58
C GLN A 33 8.27 -8.45 10.24
N GLN A 34 8.12 -8.41 11.56
CA GLN A 34 7.13 -9.22 12.28
C GLN A 34 5.69 -8.89 11.84
N LEU A 35 5.34 -7.61 11.69
CA LEU A 35 4.03 -7.23 11.16
C LEU A 35 3.86 -7.74 9.72
N TYR A 36 4.88 -7.56 8.87
CA TYR A 36 4.83 -8.05 7.49
C TYR A 36 4.61 -9.57 7.45
N ASP A 37 5.29 -10.35 8.27
CA ASP A 37 5.18 -11.81 8.26
C ASP A 37 3.86 -12.31 8.87
N ALA A 38 3.43 -11.71 9.98
CA ALA A 38 2.26 -12.16 10.74
C ALA A 38 0.92 -11.77 10.12
N ALA A 39 0.85 -10.64 9.38
CA ALA A 39 -0.39 -10.18 8.78
C ALA A 39 -0.96 -11.22 7.80
N SER A 40 -2.26 -11.53 7.90
CA SER A 40 -2.90 -12.55 7.07
C SER A 40 -3.22 -12.08 5.64
N ILE A 41 -3.20 -10.77 5.40
CA ILE A 41 -3.50 -10.17 4.10
C ILE A 41 -2.35 -10.41 3.10
N SER A 42 -2.71 -10.70 1.84
CA SER A 42 -1.75 -10.87 0.74
C SER A 42 -1.23 -9.54 0.19
N ASP A 43 -2.08 -8.52 0.17
CA ASP A 43 -1.75 -7.20 -0.37
C ASP A 43 -1.01 -6.33 0.66
N LYS A 44 0.25 -6.70 0.91
CA LYS A 44 1.14 -6.02 1.86
C LYS A 44 2.50 -5.77 1.24
N THR A 45 3.10 -4.64 1.54
CA THR A 45 4.43 -4.24 1.03
C THR A 45 5.32 -3.81 2.18
N LEU A 46 6.58 -4.22 2.17
CA LEU A 46 7.63 -3.72 3.07
C LEU A 46 8.77 -3.17 2.22
N LYS A 47 9.12 -1.90 2.42
CA LYS A 47 10.26 -1.26 1.75
C LYS A 47 11.22 -0.69 2.79
N LEU A 48 12.48 -1.11 2.67
CA LEU A 48 13.58 -0.65 3.51
C LEU A 48 14.43 0.34 2.72
N TYR A 49 14.81 1.45 3.35
CA TYR A 49 15.62 2.49 2.73
C TYR A 49 17.02 2.52 3.37
N PRO A 50 18.06 2.06 2.66
CA PRO A 50 19.43 2.08 3.15
C PRO A 50 19.90 3.49 3.49
N GLY A 51 20.55 3.66 4.65
CA GLY A 51 21.09 4.95 5.09
C GLY A 51 20.07 5.94 5.65
N MET A 52 18.77 5.71 5.46
CA MET A 52 17.71 6.56 6.00
C MET A 52 17.40 6.20 7.45
N TRP A 53 16.97 7.19 8.22
CA TRP A 53 16.66 7.12 9.64
C TRP A 53 15.14 7.06 9.87
N HIS A 54 14.68 7.48 11.04
CA HIS A 54 13.28 7.41 11.46
C HIS A 54 12.35 8.33 10.68
N GLY A 55 12.82 9.55 10.39
CA GLY A 55 11.98 10.65 9.89
C GLY A 55 11.82 10.67 8.37
N LEU A 56 11.34 9.59 7.75
CA LEU A 56 11.32 9.43 6.29
C LEU A 56 10.62 10.56 5.51
N LEU A 57 9.69 11.30 6.14
CA LEU A 57 8.91 12.35 5.47
C LEU A 57 9.34 13.79 5.81
N TYR A 58 10.23 13.99 6.79
CA TYR A 58 10.58 15.34 7.27
C TYR A 58 11.96 15.48 7.95
N GLY A 59 12.65 14.37 8.23
CA GLY A 59 13.99 14.34 8.85
C GLY A 59 15.10 13.87 7.91
N GLU A 60 14.74 13.52 6.68
CA GLU A 60 15.66 13.08 5.62
C GLU A 60 16.09 14.24 4.70
N THR A 61 17.01 13.99 3.77
CA THR A 61 17.29 14.97 2.70
C THR A 61 16.06 15.19 1.82
N PRO A 62 15.97 16.32 1.10
CA PRO A 62 14.89 16.55 0.15
C PRO A 62 14.76 15.42 -0.87
N GLU A 63 15.87 14.92 -1.41
CA GLU A 63 15.90 13.85 -2.40
C GLU A 63 15.37 12.53 -1.84
N ASN A 64 15.79 12.17 -0.61
CA ASN A 64 15.29 10.97 0.08
C ASN A 64 13.79 11.08 0.36
N THR A 65 13.36 12.25 0.80
CA THR A 65 11.94 12.53 1.09
C THR A 65 11.09 12.42 -0.17
N GLU A 66 11.56 12.94 -1.31
CA GLU A 66 10.90 12.81 -2.61
C GLU A 66 10.75 11.36 -3.07
N ILE A 67 11.78 10.53 -2.87
CA ILE A 67 11.72 9.08 -3.16
C ILE A 67 10.60 8.43 -2.35
N VAL A 68 10.56 8.69 -1.04
CA VAL A 68 9.55 8.11 -0.14
C VAL A 68 8.14 8.56 -0.53
N PHE A 69 7.94 9.84 -0.88
CA PHE A 69 6.65 10.33 -1.37
C PHE A 69 6.25 9.68 -2.69
N SER A 70 7.17 9.54 -3.64
CA SER A 70 6.91 8.86 -4.91
C SER A 70 6.44 7.42 -4.67
N ASP A 71 7.12 6.68 -3.80
CA ASP A 71 6.75 5.31 -3.47
C ASP A 71 5.35 5.18 -2.85
N ILE A 72 4.97 6.12 -1.97
CA ILE A 72 3.61 6.18 -1.40
C ILE A 72 2.59 6.43 -2.51
N THR A 73 2.83 7.42 -3.37
CA THR A 73 1.93 7.78 -4.46
C THR A 73 1.78 6.64 -5.46
N ASP A 74 2.88 5.99 -5.85
CA ASP A 74 2.87 4.86 -6.78
C ASP A 74 2.12 3.65 -6.20
N TRP A 75 2.34 3.35 -4.92
CA TRP A 75 1.63 2.28 -4.22
C TRP A 75 0.12 2.53 -4.19
N LEU A 76 -0.31 3.78 -3.95
CA LEU A 76 -1.72 4.16 -4.00
C LEU A 76 -2.28 4.06 -5.42
N ASN A 77 -1.57 4.61 -6.41
CA ASN A 77 -2.00 4.63 -7.81
C ASN A 77 -2.26 3.23 -8.35
N GLN A 78 -1.38 2.26 -8.06
CA GLN A 78 -1.57 0.86 -8.48
C GLN A 78 -2.92 0.27 -8.05
N ARG A 79 -3.46 0.70 -6.90
CA ARG A 79 -4.75 0.20 -6.39
C ARG A 79 -5.94 0.97 -6.95
N PHE A 80 -5.78 2.26 -7.24
CA PHE A 80 -6.84 3.07 -7.82
C PHE A 80 -6.96 2.90 -9.34
N GLU A 81 -5.86 2.77 -10.07
CA GLU A 81 -5.85 2.56 -11.53
C GLU A 81 -6.52 1.23 -11.91
N LEU A 82 -6.19 0.15 -11.20
CA LEU A 82 -6.85 -1.15 -11.38
C LEU A 82 -8.37 -1.05 -11.17
N ARG A 83 -8.80 -0.33 -10.13
CA ARG A 83 -10.22 -0.13 -9.84
C ARG A 83 -10.92 0.70 -10.92
N ASN A 84 -10.29 1.78 -11.37
CA ASN A 84 -10.85 2.65 -12.40
C ASN A 84 -10.98 1.92 -13.75
N SER A 85 -9.97 1.16 -14.15
CA SER A 85 -10.00 0.36 -15.39
C SER A 85 -11.07 -0.73 -15.37
N ARG A 86 -11.37 -1.29 -14.18
CA ARG A 86 -12.43 -2.28 -14.00
C ARG A 86 -13.80 -1.63 -14.13
N LEU A 87 -14.04 -0.52 -13.42
CA LEU A 87 -15.29 0.23 -13.48
C LEU A 87 -15.60 0.71 -14.90
N GLU A 88 -14.59 1.21 -15.62
CA GLU A 88 -14.76 1.64 -17.01
C GLU A 88 -15.18 0.49 -17.94
N ARG A 89 -14.58 -0.71 -17.77
CA ARG A 89 -14.98 -1.90 -18.53
C ARG A 89 -16.38 -2.38 -18.19
N GLU A 90 -16.75 -2.37 -16.92
CA GLU A 90 -18.11 -2.75 -16.47
C GLU A 90 -19.16 -1.78 -17.03
N LEU A 91 -18.89 -0.48 -17.01
CA LEU A 91 -19.78 0.54 -17.60
C LEU A 91 -19.92 0.41 -19.13
N LYS A 92 -18.82 0.10 -19.84
CA LYS A 92 -18.85 -0.18 -21.28
C LYS A 92 -19.74 -1.38 -21.60
N HIS A 93 -19.54 -2.50 -20.92
CA HIS A 93 -20.37 -3.70 -21.10
C HIS A 93 -21.87 -3.44 -20.84
N GLN A 94 -22.21 -2.74 -19.76
CA GLN A 94 -23.61 -2.40 -19.47
C GLN A 94 -24.24 -1.55 -20.57
N ASN A 95 -23.51 -0.57 -21.10
CA ASN A 95 -24.00 0.27 -22.19
C ASN A 95 -24.18 -0.52 -23.49
N ASP A 96 -23.25 -1.43 -23.81
CA ASP A 96 -23.35 -2.30 -24.99
C ASP A 96 -24.57 -3.24 -24.90
N GLU A 97 -24.83 -3.84 -23.73
CA GLU A 97 -26.02 -4.67 -23.49
C GLU A 97 -27.33 -3.87 -23.59
N ILE A 98 -27.36 -2.66 -23.03
CA ILE A 98 -28.51 -1.75 -23.16
C ILE A 98 -28.75 -1.40 -24.62
N PHE A 99 -27.70 -1.11 -25.39
CA PHE A 99 -27.80 -0.78 -26.81
C PHE A 99 -28.38 -1.95 -27.61
N ILE A 100 -27.85 -3.16 -27.41
CA ILE A 100 -28.36 -4.39 -28.04
C ILE A 100 -29.83 -4.61 -27.69
N SER A 101 -30.25 -4.41 -26.43
CA SER A 101 -31.66 -4.59 -26.04
C SER A 101 -32.63 -3.60 -26.70
N LYS A 102 -32.15 -2.40 -27.06
CA LYS A 102 -32.96 -1.36 -27.74
C LYS A 102 -33.10 -1.59 -29.24
N ASP A 103 -32.13 -2.26 -29.87
CA ASP A 103 -32.18 -2.59 -31.30
C ASP A 103 -33.08 -3.81 -31.61
N ILE A 104 -33.55 -4.53 -30.59
CA ILE A 104 -34.40 -5.73 -30.73
C ILE A 104 -35.92 -5.36 -30.61
N PHE A 105 -36.26 -4.08 -30.45
CA PHE A 105 -37.63 -3.55 -30.43
C PHE A 105 -37.92 -2.56 -31.56
#